data_AF-A0A0U5K163-F1
#
_entry.id   AF-A0A0U5K163-F1
#
_cell.length_a   1.000
_cell.length_b   1.000
_cell.length_c   1.000
_cell.angle_alpha   90.00
_cell.angle_beta   90.00
_cell.angle_gamma   90.00
#
_symmetry.space_group_name_H-M   'P 1'
#
loop_
_entity.id
_entity.type
_entity.pdbx_description
1 polymer ?
#
loop_
_entity_poly.entity_id
_entity_poly.type
_entity_poly.pdbx_seq_one_letter_code
_entity_poly.pdbx_strand_id
1 'polypeptide(L)'
;MIIKKLNRLLMSCISLTLLASWALPTAASRQQVTPLYDAETIQAARLEAEKEHKKKKKKSHKVTIEDLRFAHLARQKNKLAYFADRDGYIWFYDKENKYTYFWVNFYPASVKAWNVKFACAEAAFQAAKFNHKPNLFARFAHLNGEEAWKLAKRHSYEQRADWYQVRDGIMLEVLRAKFNQHSNLAQLLVATGDAYLVEHTDRDAYWADGGDGKGKNRLGQLLMRIRGEKGGIGEVSKPSKYRKFASD
;
A
#
# COMPACT_ATOMS: atom_id res chain seq x y z
N MET A 1 -5.58 -34.05 31.14
CA MET A 1 -4.41 -33.74 30.31
C MET A 1 -4.59 -32.33 29.72
N ILE A 2 -4.39 -31.22 30.44
CA ILE A 2 -3.14 -30.63 30.99
C ILE A 2 -2.16 -30.39 29.81
N ILE A 3 -1.90 -29.18 29.29
CA ILE A 3 -1.80 -27.82 29.86
C ILE A 3 -2.33 -26.74 28.88
N LYS A 4 -3.13 -25.79 29.39
CA LYS A 4 -3.47 -24.47 28.79
C LYS A 4 -2.79 -23.36 29.61
N LYS A 5 -2.40 -22.27 28.92
CA LYS A 5 -2.29 -20.84 29.33
C LYS A 5 -1.93 -20.48 30.80
N LEU A 6 -0.91 -19.63 30.97
CA LEU A 6 -0.85 -18.57 32.02
C LEU A 6 0.21 -17.52 31.60
N ASN A 7 -0.05 -16.25 31.25
CA ASN A 7 -0.72 -15.08 31.84
C ASN A 7 0.23 -14.13 32.65
N ARG A 8 0.37 -12.91 32.08
CA ARG A 8 0.58 -11.55 32.64
C ARG A 8 1.05 -11.31 34.09
N LEU A 9 1.97 -10.33 34.18
CA LEU A 9 2.08 -9.20 35.14
C LEU A 9 1.86 -9.48 36.64
N LEU A 10 2.87 -9.13 37.45
CA LEU A 10 2.62 -8.59 38.79
C LEU A 10 3.70 -7.59 39.21
N MET A 11 3.26 -6.33 39.31
CA MET A 11 3.80 -5.29 40.18
C MET A 11 3.28 -5.52 41.62
N SER A 12 4.06 -5.07 42.60
CA SER A 12 3.63 -4.47 43.88
C SER A 12 3.83 -5.24 45.19
N CYS A 13 4.55 -4.56 46.09
CA CYS A 13 4.43 -4.48 47.55
C CYS A 13 4.58 -5.71 48.45
N ILE A 14 5.63 -5.72 49.27
CA ILE A 14 5.50 -5.95 50.73
C ILE A 14 6.45 -5.01 51.48
N SER A 15 5.86 -4.08 52.24
CA SER A 15 6.44 -3.41 53.40
C SER A 15 5.70 -3.95 54.61
N LEU A 16 6.41 -4.54 55.58
CA LEU A 16 5.95 -4.62 56.96
C LEU A 16 7.12 -4.93 57.91
N THR A 17 7.43 -3.94 58.74
CA THR A 17 8.28 -3.98 59.92
C THR A 17 7.62 -4.73 61.07
N LEU A 18 8.38 -5.53 61.84
CA LEU A 18 8.35 -5.51 63.31
C LEU A 18 9.56 -6.22 63.95
N LEU A 19 10.01 -5.60 65.02
CA LEU A 19 11.21 -5.80 65.85
C LEU A 19 11.27 -7.15 66.58
N ALA A 20 12.49 -7.65 66.86
CA ALA A 20 12.94 -7.93 68.23
C ALA A 20 14.44 -8.27 68.32
N SER A 21 15.08 -7.62 69.28
CA SER A 21 16.48 -7.65 69.72
C SER A 21 17.09 -9.03 69.95
N TRP A 22 18.30 -9.24 69.45
CA TRP A 22 19.41 -9.85 70.22
C TRP A 22 20.67 -9.03 69.93
N ALA A 23 21.20 -8.38 70.97
CA ALA A 23 22.50 -7.77 70.93
C ALA A 23 23.59 -8.85 71.02
N LEU A 24 24.71 -8.62 70.31
CA LEU A 24 26.11 -9.10 70.50
C LEU A 24 26.76 -9.36 69.13
N PRO A 25 28.09 -9.36 69.00
CA PRO A 25 29.10 -8.46 69.55
C PRO A 25 29.89 -7.75 68.41
N THR A 26 30.65 -6.74 68.78
CA THR A 26 31.54 -5.98 67.90
C THR A 26 32.64 -6.85 67.25
N ALA A 27 32.78 -6.64 65.94
CA ALA A 27 33.98 -6.82 65.10
C ALA A 27 34.49 -8.24 64.75
N ALA A 28 34.91 -8.35 63.49
CA ALA A 28 35.84 -9.33 62.90
C ALA A 28 35.28 -10.69 62.42
N SER A 29 34.83 -10.73 61.16
CA SER A 29 35.67 -11.23 60.06
C SER A 29 34.98 -10.95 58.73
N ARG A 30 35.32 -9.82 58.11
CA ARG A 30 34.99 -9.60 56.70
C ARG A 30 35.95 -10.51 55.93
N GLN A 31 35.50 -11.69 55.51
CA GLN A 31 36.25 -12.50 54.56
C GLN A 31 36.63 -11.58 53.39
N GLN A 32 37.91 -11.27 53.25
CA GLN A 32 38.43 -10.52 52.12
C GLN A 32 38.21 -11.41 50.90
N VAL A 33 37.12 -11.19 50.19
CA VAL A 33 36.92 -11.78 48.87
C VAL A 33 37.97 -11.12 47.98
N THR A 34 39.10 -11.79 47.81
CA THR A 34 40.11 -11.35 46.85
C THR A 34 39.52 -11.53 45.46
N PRO A 35 39.41 -10.46 44.67
CA PRO A 35 38.91 -10.59 43.31
C PRO A 35 39.85 -11.51 42.53
N LEU A 36 39.27 -12.44 41.75
CA LEU A 36 39.99 -13.45 40.98
C LEU A 36 40.96 -12.83 39.95
N TYR A 37 40.76 -11.56 39.60
CA TYR A 37 41.56 -10.77 38.68
C TYR A 37 41.82 -9.38 39.26
N ASP A 38 42.97 -8.80 38.94
CA ASP A 38 43.33 -7.44 39.31
C ASP A 38 42.47 -6.40 38.56
N ALA A 39 42.49 -5.16 39.06
CA ALA A 39 41.69 -4.07 38.53
C ALA A 39 42.05 -3.71 37.08
N GLU A 40 43.30 -3.88 36.65
CA GLU A 40 43.73 -3.58 35.29
C GLU A 40 43.17 -4.60 34.31
N THR A 41 43.21 -5.90 34.67
CA THR A 41 42.62 -6.98 33.89
C THR A 41 41.11 -6.77 33.68
N ILE A 42 40.39 -6.38 34.74
CA ILE A 42 38.95 -6.09 34.65
C ILE A 42 38.69 -4.86 33.75
N GLN A 43 39.53 -3.83 33.83
CA GLN A 43 39.41 -2.63 33.03
C GLN A 43 39.70 -2.89 31.54
N ALA A 44 40.72 -3.70 31.24
CA ALA A 44 41.04 -4.12 29.88
C ALA A 44 39.88 -4.92 29.25
N ALA A 45 39.29 -5.85 30.00
CA ALA A 45 38.14 -6.63 29.55
C ALA A 45 36.92 -5.75 29.27
N ARG A 46 36.66 -4.72 30.10
CA ARG A 46 35.58 -3.74 29.86
C ARG A 46 35.81 -2.93 28.59
N LEU A 47 37.03 -2.45 28.37
CA LEU A 47 37.39 -1.70 27.16
C LEU A 47 37.23 -2.55 25.90
N GLU A 48 37.61 -3.83 25.95
CA GLU A 48 37.45 -4.73 24.81
C GLU A 48 35.97 -5.07 24.54
N ALA A 49 35.19 -5.34 25.60
CA ALA A 49 33.74 -5.52 25.48
C ALA A 49 33.04 -4.27 24.90
N GLU A 50 33.46 -3.07 25.30
CA GLU A 50 32.97 -1.82 24.71
C GLU A 50 33.34 -1.66 23.24
N LYS A 51 34.59 -1.99 22.87
CA LYS A 51 35.03 -1.96 21.47
C LYS A 51 34.22 -2.93 20.62
N GLU A 52 34.01 -4.16 21.09
CA GLU A 52 33.18 -5.14 20.42
C GLU A 52 31.73 -4.68 20.28
N HIS A 53 31.16 -4.13 21.35
CA HIS A 53 29.80 -3.59 21.33
C HIS A 53 29.67 -2.41 20.36
N LYS A 54 30.65 -1.49 20.33
CA LYS A 54 30.74 -0.40 19.35
C LYS A 54 30.90 -0.93 17.91
N LYS A 55 31.67 -2.02 17.70
CA LYS A 55 31.84 -2.71 16.40
C LYS A 55 30.53 -3.36 15.92
N LYS A 56 29.79 -4.03 16.81
CA LYS A 56 28.47 -4.63 16.54
C LYS A 56 27.42 -3.56 16.23
N LYS A 57 27.43 -2.44 16.96
CA LYS A 57 26.53 -1.29 16.72
C LYS A 57 26.84 -0.58 15.39
N LYS A 58 28.11 -0.53 14.96
CA LYS A 58 28.51 -0.05 13.62
C LYS A 58 28.15 -1.02 12.47
N LYS A 59 28.09 -2.33 12.73
CA LYS A 59 27.66 -3.34 11.74
C LYS A 59 26.14 -3.42 11.53
N SER A 60 25.34 -2.86 12.44
CA SER A 60 23.88 -2.73 12.27
C SER A 60 23.56 -1.70 11.19
N HIS A 61 23.40 -2.13 9.95
CA HIS A 61 22.90 -1.28 8.86
C HIS A 61 21.52 -0.73 9.24
N LYS A 62 21.40 0.59 9.39
CA LYS A 62 20.12 1.25 9.69
C LYS A 62 19.30 1.27 8.40
N VAL A 63 18.29 0.41 8.31
CA VAL A 63 17.35 0.38 7.17
C VAL A 63 16.71 1.75 7.01
N THR A 64 16.80 2.32 5.81
CA THR A 64 16.24 3.65 5.49
C THR A 64 14.77 3.56 5.08
N ILE A 65 14.07 4.70 5.02
CA ILE A 65 12.67 4.74 4.52
C ILE A 65 12.64 4.35 3.04
N GLU A 66 13.64 4.77 2.28
CA GLU A 66 13.84 4.40 0.88
C GLU A 66 13.96 2.88 0.73
N ASP A 67 14.78 2.23 1.54
CA ASP A 67 14.92 0.76 1.53
C ASP A 67 13.58 0.05 1.78
N LEU A 68 12.79 0.56 2.73
CA LEU A 68 11.46 0.02 3.02
C LEU A 68 10.50 0.21 1.84
N ARG A 69 10.53 1.37 1.17
CA ARG A 69 9.72 1.65 -0.03
C ARG A 69 10.11 0.76 -1.20
N PHE A 70 11.41 0.59 -1.45
CA PHE A 70 11.92 -0.31 -2.49
C PHE A 70 11.52 -1.77 -2.21
N ALA A 71 11.68 -2.24 -0.97
CA ALA A 71 11.27 -3.58 -0.57
C ALA A 71 9.75 -3.78 -0.69
N HIS A 72 8.96 -2.77 -0.33
CA HIS A 72 7.50 -2.82 -0.47
C HIS A 72 7.07 -2.92 -1.94
N LEU A 73 7.63 -2.07 -2.80
CA LEU A 73 7.35 -2.07 -4.24
C LEU A 73 7.75 -3.42 -4.87
N ALA A 74 8.94 -3.94 -4.53
CA ALA A 74 9.41 -5.23 -5.04
C ALA A 74 8.46 -6.39 -4.65
N ARG A 75 7.97 -6.41 -3.40
CA ARG A 75 7.00 -7.42 -2.94
C ARG A 75 5.68 -7.33 -3.73
N GLN A 76 5.18 -6.13 -3.97
CA GLN A 76 3.96 -5.95 -4.77
C GLN A 76 4.17 -6.41 -6.22
N LYS A 77 5.29 -6.04 -6.85
CA LYS A 77 5.64 -6.50 -8.21
C LYS A 77 5.67 -8.02 -8.29
N ASN A 78 6.36 -8.69 -7.37
CA ASN A 78 6.45 -10.14 -7.36
C ASN A 78 5.08 -10.81 -7.18
N LYS A 79 4.22 -10.22 -6.34
CA LYS A 79 2.87 -10.76 -6.13
C LYS A 79 1.98 -10.60 -7.36
N LEU A 80 2.08 -9.47 -8.06
CA LEU A 80 1.36 -9.24 -9.32
C LEU A 80 1.84 -10.17 -10.44
N ALA A 81 3.15 -10.36 -10.56
CA ALA A 81 3.73 -11.30 -11.52
C ALA A 81 3.27 -12.74 -11.25
N TYR A 82 3.20 -13.14 -9.97
CA TYR A 82 2.66 -14.45 -9.59
C TYR A 82 1.19 -14.62 -10.00
N PHE A 83 0.34 -13.61 -9.80
CA PHE A 83 -1.06 -13.68 -10.23
C PHE A 83 -1.18 -13.76 -11.75
N ALA A 84 -0.37 -12.97 -12.47
CA ALA A 84 -0.31 -12.99 -13.92
C ALA A 84 0.04 -14.39 -14.46
N ASP A 85 1.10 -14.99 -13.93
CA ASP A 85 1.58 -16.32 -14.34
C ASP A 85 0.57 -17.44 -13.99
N ARG A 86 -0.01 -17.38 -12.79
CA ARG A 86 -0.95 -18.41 -12.30
C ARG A 86 -2.25 -18.44 -13.11
N ASP A 87 -2.84 -17.27 -13.35
CA ASP A 87 -4.23 -17.17 -13.82
C ASP A 87 -4.35 -16.66 -15.27
N GLY A 88 -3.35 -15.95 -15.80
CA GLY A 88 -3.41 -15.27 -17.10
C GLY A 88 -4.30 -14.02 -17.10
N TYR A 89 -4.88 -13.65 -15.96
CA TYR A 89 -5.66 -12.43 -15.77
C TYR A 89 -5.54 -11.91 -14.34
N ILE A 90 -5.79 -10.62 -14.14
CA ILE A 90 -5.85 -10.00 -12.83
C ILE A 90 -7.11 -9.13 -12.75
N TRP A 91 -7.98 -9.47 -11.82
CA TRP A 91 -9.14 -8.68 -11.47
C TRP A 91 -8.82 -7.58 -10.45
N PHE A 92 -9.55 -6.48 -10.54
CA PHE A 92 -9.47 -5.37 -9.60
C PHE A 92 -10.84 -4.72 -9.44
N TYR A 93 -11.13 -4.22 -8.24
CA TYR A 93 -12.33 -3.41 -7.93
C TYR A 93 -12.30 -3.04 -6.44
N ASP A 94 -11.95 -4.02 -5.61
CA ASP A 94 -11.97 -3.92 -4.16
C ASP A 94 -10.93 -2.92 -3.62
N LYS A 95 -11.40 -2.03 -2.74
CA LYS A 95 -10.57 -1.02 -2.07
C LYS A 95 -9.67 -1.64 -0.99
N GLU A 96 -10.04 -2.81 -0.47
CA GLU A 96 -9.27 -3.52 0.56
C GLU A 96 -8.11 -4.32 -0.06
N ASN A 97 -8.20 -4.66 -1.35
CA ASN A 97 -7.12 -5.32 -2.07
C ASN A 97 -5.96 -4.36 -2.35
N LYS A 98 -5.00 -4.34 -1.42
CA LYS A 98 -3.77 -3.54 -1.51
C LYS A 98 -2.89 -3.79 -2.75
N TYR A 99 -3.10 -4.90 -3.46
CA TYR A 99 -2.32 -5.24 -4.66
C TYR A 99 -2.95 -4.72 -5.94
N THR A 100 -4.24 -4.40 -5.96
CA THR A 100 -4.96 -4.06 -7.19
C THR A 100 -5.78 -2.78 -7.09
N TYR A 101 -6.05 -2.30 -5.87
CA TYR A 101 -6.84 -1.08 -5.63
C TYR A 101 -6.30 0.15 -6.37
N PHE A 102 -4.98 0.25 -6.56
CA PHE A 102 -4.38 1.40 -7.24
C PHE A 102 -4.76 1.54 -8.72
N TRP A 103 -5.30 0.50 -9.36
CA TRP A 103 -5.86 0.59 -10.71
C TRP A 103 -7.25 1.21 -10.75
N VAL A 104 -8.01 1.12 -9.66
CA VAL A 104 -9.34 1.73 -9.55
C VAL A 104 -9.22 3.26 -9.65
N ASN A 105 -10.17 3.89 -10.36
CA ASN A 105 -10.17 5.35 -10.57
C ASN A 105 -10.33 6.15 -9.27
N PHE A 106 -10.99 5.53 -8.28
CA PHE A 106 -11.23 6.09 -6.94
C PHE A 106 -9.98 6.07 -6.04
N TYR A 107 -8.90 5.40 -6.46
CA TYR A 107 -7.65 5.38 -5.70
C TYR A 107 -7.11 6.80 -5.50
N PRO A 108 -6.71 7.19 -4.27
CA PRO A 108 -6.29 8.55 -3.93
C PRO A 108 -4.86 8.89 -4.42
N ALA A 109 -4.63 8.78 -5.73
CA ALA A 109 -3.45 9.29 -6.40
C ALA A 109 -3.81 10.59 -7.12
N SER A 110 -3.26 11.72 -6.64
CA SER A 110 -3.58 13.02 -7.23
C SER A 110 -3.18 13.08 -8.70
N VAL A 111 -4.04 13.65 -9.54
CA VAL A 111 -3.82 13.76 -10.99
C VAL A 111 -3.84 15.23 -11.38
N LYS A 112 -2.77 15.73 -12.01
CA LYS A 112 -2.78 17.03 -12.67
C LYS A 112 -3.18 16.86 -14.14
N ALA A 113 -4.33 17.40 -14.54
CA ALA A 113 -4.85 17.38 -15.90
C ALA A 113 -5.52 18.72 -16.22
N TRP A 114 -5.41 19.19 -17.48
CA TRP A 114 -5.98 20.48 -17.92
C TRP A 114 -5.64 21.66 -16.99
N ASN A 115 -4.38 21.72 -16.52
CA ASN A 115 -3.86 22.69 -15.55
C ASN A 115 -4.55 22.70 -14.16
N VAL A 116 -5.39 21.72 -13.85
CA VAL A 116 -6.02 21.55 -12.55
C VAL A 116 -5.50 20.29 -11.87
N LYS A 117 -5.31 20.36 -10.55
CA LYS A 117 -4.94 19.21 -9.72
C LYS A 117 -6.21 18.63 -9.10
N PHE A 118 -6.47 17.36 -9.38
CA PHE A 118 -7.57 16.58 -8.83
C PHE A 118 -7.05 15.59 -7.77
N ALA A 119 -7.88 15.23 -6.81
CA ALA A 119 -7.51 14.29 -5.75
C ALA A 119 -7.32 12.84 -6.26
N CYS A 120 -8.03 12.46 -7.32
CA CYS A 120 -7.95 11.14 -7.95
C CYS A 120 -8.35 11.19 -9.43
N ALA A 121 -8.19 10.08 -10.15
CA ALA A 121 -8.60 9.97 -11.55
C ALA A 121 -10.11 10.12 -11.74
N GLU A 122 -10.92 9.56 -10.82
CA GLU A 122 -12.39 9.69 -10.86
C GLU A 122 -12.82 11.17 -10.82
N ALA A 123 -12.22 11.98 -9.95
CA ALA A 123 -12.53 13.40 -9.87
C ALA A 123 -12.23 14.16 -11.17
N ALA A 124 -11.07 13.90 -11.80
CA ALA A 124 -10.72 14.48 -13.09
C ALA A 124 -11.70 14.04 -14.20
N PHE A 125 -12.02 12.75 -14.25
CA PHE A 125 -12.92 12.18 -15.24
C PHE A 125 -14.35 12.76 -15.13
N GLN A 126 -14.88 12.86 -13.91
CA GLN A 126 -16.20 13.44 -13.66
C GLN A 126 -16.22 14.95 -13.95
N ALA A 127 -15.14 15.69 -13.66
CA ALA A 127 -15.03 17.11 -13.98
C ALA A 127 -15.16 17.36 -15.48
N ALA A 128 -14.53 16.52 -16.31
CA ALA A 128 -14.49 16.67 -17.76
C ALA A 128 -15.87 16.64 -18.46
N LYS A 129 -16.90 16.11 -17.79
CA LYS A 129 -18.30 16.21 -18.24
C LYS A 129 -18.78 17.66 -18.36
N PHE A 130 -18.20 18.56 -17.56
CA PHE A 130 -18.63 19.94 -17.37
C PHE A 130 -17.58 20.95 -17.83
N ASN A 131 -16.69 20.58 -18.76
CA ASN A 131 -15.62 21.44 -19.28
C ASN A 131 -16.11 22.80 -19.81
N HIS A 132 -17.33 22.86 -20.35
CA HIS A 132 -17.99 24.08 -20.83
C HIS A 132 -18.59 24.94 -19.70
N LYS A 133 -18.55 24.46 -18.44
CA LYS A 133 -19.04 25.15 -17.23
C LYS A 133 -17.90 25.29 -16.21
N PRO A 134 -17.01 26.29 -16.33
CA PRO A 134 -15.79 26.38 -15.52
C PRO A 134 -16.06 26.40 -14.01
N ASN A 135 -17.12 27.08 -13.56
CA ASN A 135 -17.50 27.12 -12.14
C ASN A 135 -17.86 25.75 -11.58
N LEU A 136 -18.58 24.92 -12.35
CA LEU A 136 -18.92 23.56 -11.94
C LEU A 136 -17.70 22.64 -12.03
N PHE A 137 -16.92 22.75 -13.12
CA PHE A 137 -15.68 22.01 -13.33
C PHE A 137 -14.68 22.19 -12.17
N ALA A 138 -14.44 23.43 -11.73
CA ALA A 138 -13.47 23.74 -10.68
C ALA A 138 -13.82 23.09 -9.33
N ARG A 139 -15.12 22.86 -9.04
CA ARG A 139 -15.57 22.23 -7.79
C ARG A 139 -15.03 20.82 -7.60
N PHE A 140 -14.67 20.11 -8.68
CA PHE A 140 -14.17 18.75 -8.62
C PHE A 140 -12.71 18.65 -8.15
N ALA A 141 -11.93 19.73 -8.18
CA ALA A 141 -10.49 19.71 -7.90
C ALA A 141 -10.16 19.11 -6.52
N HIS A 142 -11.01 19.37 -5.52
CA HIS A 142 -10.78 18.96 -4.13
C HIS A 142 -11.60 17.73 -3.69
N LEU A 143 -12.46 17.20 -4.54
CA LEU A 143 -13.36 16.10 -4.18
C LEU A 143 -12.64 14.76 -4.24
N ASN A 144 -12.96 13.88 -3.29
CA ASN A 144 -12.62 12.47 -3.45
C ASN A 144 -13.50 11.83 -4.54
N GLY A 145 -13.17 10.58 -4.93
CA GLY A 145 -13.88 9.92 -6.03
C GLY A 145 -15.39 9.77 -5.79
N GLU A 146 -15.83 9.49 -4.55
CA GLU A 146 -17.26 9.32 -4.24
C GLU A 146 -18.02 10.64 -4.29
N GLU A 147 -17.44 11.70 -3.75
CA GLU A 147 -18.01 13.04 -3.80
C GLU A 147 -18.12 13.56 -5.23
N ALA A 148 -17.07 13.34 -6.05
CA ALA A 148 -17.07 13.67 -7.46
C ALA A 148 -18.18 12.94 -8.22
N TRP A 149 -18.29 11.62 -8.02
CA TRP A 149 -19.34 10.82 -8.64
C TRP A 149 -20.74 11.31 -8.24
N LYS A 150 -20.98 11.58 -6.95
CA LYS A 150 -22.26 12.11 -6.44
C LYS A 150 -22.57 13.48 -7.04
N LEU A 151 -21.59 14.39 -7.12
CA LEU A 151 -21.77 15.71 -7.69
C LEU A 151 -22.12 15.63 -9.19
N ALA A 152 -21.37 14.85 -9.96
CA ALA A 152 -21.63 14.67 -11.39
C ALA A 152 -23.01 14.03 -11.65
N LYS A 153 -23.44 13.09 -10.81
CA LYS A 153 -24.78 12.49 -10.90
C LYS A 153 -25.89 13.53 -10.71
N ARG A 154 -25.74 14.44 -9.72
CA ARG A 154 -26.70 15.53 -9.48
C ARG A 154 -26.81 16.50 -10.64
N HIS A 155 -25.72 16.73 -11.36
CA HIS A 155 -25.65 17.62 -12.52
C HIS A 155 -25.70 16.87 -13.85
N SER A 156 -26.20 15.63 -13.89
CA SER A 156 -26.13 14.78 -15.09
C SER A 156 -26.78 15.38 -16.34
N TYR A 157 -27.81 16.21 -16.18
CA TYR A 157 -28.48 16.94 -17.28
C TYR A 157 -27.65 18.10 -17.85
N GLU A 158 -26.58 18.51 -17.17
CA GLU A 158 -25.68 19.60 -17.58
C GLU A 158 -24.38 19.09 -18.21
N GLN A 159 -24.24 17.77 -18.41
CA GLN A 159 -23.05 17.21 -19.05
C GLN A 159 -23.00 17.63 -20.53
N ARG A 160 -21.78 17.74 -21.06
CA ARG A 160 -21.54 18.00 -22.48
C ARG A 160 -22.28 17.00 -23.37
N ALA A 161 -22.83 17.48 -24.48
CA ALA A 161 -23.70 16.70 -25.37
C ALA A 161 -22.99 15.50 -26.03
N ASP A 162 -21.69 15.61 -26.25
CA ASP A 162 -20.83 14.60 -26.89
C ASP A 162 -20.15 13.64 -25.88
N TRP A 163 -20.60 13.62 -24.62
CA TRP A 163 -19.94 12.88 -23.54
C TRP A 163 -19.68 11.41 -23.86
N TYR A 164 -20.65 10.70 -24.44
CA TYR A 164 -20.53 9.27 -24.72
C TYR A 164 -19.54 8.96 -25.85
N GLN A 165 -19.30 9.92 -26.73
CA GLN A 165 -18.34 9.85 -27.83
C GLN A 165 -16.91 10.09 -27.34
N VAL A 166 -16.73 10.99 -26.36
CA VAL A 166 -15.39 11.42 -25.91
C VAL A 166 -14.88 10.72 -24.65
N ARG A 167 -15.76 10.07 -23.86
CA ARG A 167 -15.41 9.52 -22.53
C ARG A 167 -14.21 8.57 -22.53
N ASP A 168 -14.02 7.76 -23.57
CA ASP A 168 -12.90 6.82 -23.66
C ASP A 168 -11.57 7.56 -23.83
N GLY A 169 -11.54 8.59 -24.70
CA GLY A 169 -10.37 9.43 -24.91
C GLY A 169 -10.00 10.23 -23.65
N ILE A 170 -11.01 10.79 -22.97
CA ILE A 170 -10.82 11.51 -21.70
C ILE A 170 -10.28 10.58 -20.61
N MET A 171 -10.85 9.38 -20.46
CA MET A 171 -10.36 8.42 -19.47
C MET A 171 -8.91 8.04 -19.76
N LEU A 172 -8.57 7.78 -21.02
CA LEU A 172 -7.19 7.47 -21.41
C LEU A 172 -6.23 8.63 -21.10
N GLU A 173 -6.62 9.89 -21.36
CA GLU A 173 -5.83 11.08 -21.01
C GLU A 173 -5.59 11.17 -19.50
N VAL A 174 -6.63 10.97 -18.68
CA VAL A 174 -6.55 10.99 -17.21
C VAL A 174 -5.66 9.86 -16.69
N LEU A 175 -5.79 8.65 -17.23
CA LEU A 175 -4.94 7.51 -16.86
C LEU A 175 -3.49 7.76 -17.25
N ARG A 176 -3.21 8.30 -18.45
CA ARG A 176 -1.85 8.72 -18.84
C ARG A 176 -1.27 9.71 -17.83
N ALA A 177 -2.03 10.74 -17.46
CA ALA A 177 -1.59 11.71 -16.46
C ALA A 177 -1.25 11.02 -15.12
N LYS A 178 -2.14 10.15 -14.62
CA LYS A 178 -1.92 9.36 -13.38
C LYS A 178 -0.63 8.54 -13.46
N PHE A 179 -0.45 7.71 -14.48
CA PHE A 179 0.71 6.81 -14.56
C PHE A 179 2.01 7.51 -14.96
N ASN A 180 1.95 8.68 -15.59
CA ASN A 180 3.12 9.53 -15.80
C ASN A 180 3.60 10.20 -14.50
N GLN A 181 2.66 10.62 -13.66
CA GLN A 181 2.94 11.34 -12.42
C GLN A 181 3.34 10.40 -11.26
N HIS A 182 2.93 9.13 -11.33
CA HIS A 182 3.17 8.13 -10.29
C HIS A 182 3.95 6.93 -10.84
N SER A 183 5.28 7.08 -10.95
CA SER A 183 6.16 6.08 -11.57
C SER A 183 6.16 4.72 -10.85
N ASN A 184 5.91 4.69 -9.55
CA ASN A 184 5.73 3.47 -8.77
C ASN A 184 4.48 2.69 -9.24
N LEU A 185 3.37 3.37 -9.50
CA LEU A 185 2.13 2.74 -10.00
C LEU A 185 2.33 2.22 -11.43
N ALA A 186 3.08 2.95 -12.26
CA ALA A 186 3.42 2.49 -13.61
C ALA A 186 4.27 1.21 -13.57
N GLN A 187 5.24 1.12 -12.65
CA GLN A 187 6.04 -0.09 -12.46
C GLN A 187 5.19 -1.28 -12.02
N LEU A 188 4.20 -1.06 -11.15
CA LEU A 188 3.26 -2.11 -10.74
C LEU A 188 2.37 -2.57 -11.90
N LEU A 189 1.90 -1.63 -12.74
CA LEU A 189 1.15 -1.96 -13.95
C LEU A 189 1.99 -2.79 -14.93
N VAL A 190 3.25 -2.42 -15.17
CA VAL A 190 4.17 -3.21 -16.02
C VAL A 190 4.44 -4.59 -15.45
N ALA A 191 4.51 -4.73 -14.12
CA ALA A 191 4.72 -6.02 -13.46
C ALA A 191 3.60 -7.05 -13.67
N THR A 192 2.47 -6.66 -14.26
CA THR A 192 1.39 -7.59 -14.62
C THR A 192 1.68 -8.41 -15.88
N GLY A 193 2.81 -8.17 -16.56
CA GLY A 193 3.20 -8.94 -17.73
C GLY A 193 2.15 -8.89 -18.85
N ASP A 194 1.79 -10.05 -19.37
CA ASP A 194 0.76 -10.27 -20.39
C ASP A 194 -0.62 -10.60 -19.80
N ALA A 195 -0.83 -10.43 -18.49
CA ALA A 195 -2.12 -10.73 -17.90
C ALA A 195 -3.24 -9.84 -18.47
N TYR A 196 -4.41 -10.42 -18.68
CA TYR A 196 -5.61 -9.65 -18.98
C TYR A 196 -6.09 -8.91 -17.73
N LEU A 197 -6.19 -7.57 -17.79
CA LEU A 197 -6.64 -6.76 -16.66
C LEU A 197 -8.15 -6.55 -16.74
N VAL A 198 -8.87 -6.80 -15.64
CA VAL A 198 -10.33 -6.68 -15.63
C VAL A 198 -10.85 -5.98 -14.39
N GLU A 199 -11.65 -4.93 -14.59
CA GLU A 199 -12.47 -4.38 -13.51
C GLU A 199 -13.67 -5.30 -13.31
N HIS A 200 -13.79 -5.90 -12.12
CA HIS A 200 -14.81 -6.91 -11.84
C HIS A 200 -15.90 -6.38 -10.90
N THR A 201 -17.07 -6.07 -11.46
CA THR A 201 -18.25 -5.63 -10.71
C THR A 201 -19.52 -5.82 -11.52
N ASP A 202 -20.61 -6.17 -10.84
CA ASP A 202 -21.98 -6.23 -11.38
C ASP A 202 -22.63 -4.85 -11.58
N ARG A 203 -21.96 -3.77 -11.17
CA ARG A 203 -22.52 -2.40 -11.18
C ARG A 203 -22.26 -1.62 -12.46
N ASP A 204 -21.32 -2.05 -13.29
CA ASP A 204 -20.93 -1.34 -14.51
C ASP A 204 -20.57 -2.33 -15.63
N ALA A 205 -21.38 -2.37 -16.69
CA ALA A 205 -21.13 -3.22 -17.86
C ALA A 205 -20.33 -2.51 -18.97
N TYR A 206 -20.00 -1.22 -18.81
CA TYR A 206 -19.22 -0.46 -19.79
C TYR A 206 -17.75 -0.38 -19.39
N TRP A 207 -17.45 0.14 -18.21
CA TRP A 207 -16.07 0.26 -17.72
C TRP A 207 -15.53 -1.07 -17.20
N ALA A 208 -16.40 -1.87 -16.59
CA ALA A 208 -16.11 -3.17 -16.04
C ALA A 208 -16.73 -4.33 -16.83
N ASP A 209 -16.59 -5.55 -16.32
CA ASP A 209 -17.05 -6.78 -16.95
C ASP A 209 -18.51 -7.14 -16.66
N GLY A 210 -19.23 -6.30 -15.91
CA GLY A 210 -20.64 -6.52 -15.56
C GLY A 210 -20.89 -7.70 -14.62
N GLY A 211 -19.87 -8.28 -13.99
CA GLY A 211 -19.97 -9.37 -13.01
C GLY A 211 -20.16 -10.76 -13.64
N ASP A 212 -20.77 -10.84 -14.82
CA ASP A 212 -20.91 -12.08 -15.60
C ASP A 212 -19.86 -12.21 -16.72
N GLY A 213 -18.98 -11.22 -16.85
CA GLY A 213 -17.93 -11.19 -17.86
C GLY A 213 -18.37 -10.70 -19.24
N LYS A 214 -19.64 -10.32 -19.44
CA LYS A 214 -20.15 -9.83 -20.74
C LYS A 214 -20.00 -8.33 -20.92
N GLY A 215 -19.66 -7.60 -19.86
CA GLY A 215 -19.35 -6.18 -19.93
C GLY A 215 -18.13 -5.89 -20.82
N LYS A 216 -18.00 -4.64 -21.24
CA LYS A 216 -16.99 -4.22 -22.20
C LYS A 216 -15.58 -4.13 -21.60
N ASN A 217 -15.44 -4.05 -20.28
CA ASN A 217 -14.16 -3.91 -19.58
C ASN A 217 -13.26 -2.81 -20.18
N ARG A 218 -13.84 -1.64 -20.50
CA ARG A 218 -13.08 -0.55 -21.14
C ARG A 218 -11.97 -0.04 -20.24
N LEU A 219 -12.15 -0.03 -18.92
CA LEU A 219 -11.09 0.43 -18.01
C LEU A 219 -9.89 -0.51 -18.06
N GLY A 220 -10.12 -1.82 -17.99
CA GLY A 220 -9.07 -2.83 -18.12
C GLY A 220 -8.31 -2.70 -19.44
N GLN A 221 -9.01 -2.52 -20.56
CA GLN A 221 -8.40 -2.30 -21.88
C GLN A 221 -7.51 -1.06 -21.91
N LEU A 222 -8.00 0.08 -21.39
CA LEU A 222 -7.20 1.31 -21.33
C LEU A 222 -5.97 1.14 -20.43
N LEU A 223 -6.08 0.45 -19.30
CA LEU A 223 -4.93 0.16 -18.43
C LEU A 223 -3.88 -0.71 -19.13
N MET A 224 -4.29 -1.72 -19.89
CA MET A 224 -3.36 -2.53 -20.69
C MET A 224 -2.70 -1.72 -21.81
N ARG A 225 -3.42 -0.77 -22.41
CA ARG A 225 -2.82 0.19 -23.33
C ARG A 225 -1.77 1.06 -22.63
N ILE A 226 -2.06 1.62 -21.45
CA ILE A 226 -1.07 2.36 -20.65
C ILE A 226 0.13 1.48 -20.30
N ARG A 227 -0.08 0.20 -19.97
CA ARG A 227 0.99 -0.76 -19.70
C ARG A 227 1.95 -0.86 -20.89
N GLY A 228 1.42 -0.98 -22.11
CA GLY A 228 2.19 -0.91 -23.35
C GLY A 228 2.99 0.39 -23.50
N GLU A 229 2.35 1.53 -23.26
CA GLU A 229 3.00 2.86 -23.27
C GLU A 229 4.10 3.03 -22.20
N LYS A 230 4.12 2.17 -21.18
CA LYS A 230 5.13 2.14 -20.11
C LYS A 230 6.22 1.09 -20.32
N GLY A 231 6.28 0.48 -21.51
CA GLY A 231 7.29 -0.53 -21.86
C GLY A 231 6.93 -1.96 -21.43
N GLY A 232 5.68 -2.20 -21.03
CA GLY A 232 5.14 -3.55 -20.84
C GLY A 232 4.42 -4.07 -22.09
N ILE A 233 3.65 -5.14 -21.92
CA ILE A 233 2.81 -5.70 -22.99
C ILE A 233 1.51 -4.89 -23.06
N GLY A 234 1.03 -4.62 -24.28
CA GLY A 234 -0.17 -3.81 -24.51
C GLY A 234 -1.48 -4.54 -24.18
N GLU A 235 -2.52 -4.24 -24.95
CA GLU A 235 -3.79 -4.94 -24.91
C GLU A 235 -3.60 -6.42 -25.26
N VAL A 236 -4.18 -7.30 -24.44
CA VAL A 236 -4.18 -8.75 -24.66
C VAL A 236 -5.63 -9.24 -24.80
N SER A 237 -5.80 -10.37 -25.50
CA SER A 237 -7.12 -10.94 -25.70
C SER A 237 -7.69 -11.49 -24.38
N LYS A 238 -9.02 -11.38 -24.25
CA LYS A 238 -9.74 -11.98 -23.11
C LYS A 238 -9.48 -13.50 -23.07
N PRO A 239 -9.02 -14.07 -21.94
CA PRO A 239 -8.79 -15.51 -21.83
C PRO A 239 -10.07 -16.33 -22.00
N SER A 240 -9.96 -17.50 -22.63
CA SER A 240 -11.08 -18.44 -22.82
C SER A 240 -11.57 -19.07 -21.51
N LYS A 241 -10.65 -19.29 -20.57
CA LYS A 241 -10.96 -19.73 -19.20
C LYS A 241 -11.29 -18.51 -18.32
N TYR A 242 -12.51 -18.01 -18.48
CA TYR A 242 -13.12 -17.04 -17.58
C TYR A 242 -13.71 -17.80 -16.37
N ARG A 243 -12.86 -18.31 -15.47
CA ARG A 243 -13.32 -19.11 -14.33
C ARG A 243 -14.10 -18.22 -13.35
N LYS A 244 -15.24 -18.73 -12.88
CA LYS A 244 -15.99 -18.20 -11.73
C LYS A 244 -14.99 -17.94 -10.60
N PHE A 245 -14.96 -16.69 -10.18
CA PHE A 245 -13.81 -15.96 -9.65
C PHE A 245 -13.20 -16.60 -8.40
N ALA A 246 -11.87 -16.77 -8.42
CA ALA A 246 -11.10 -17.09 -7.22
C ALA A 246 -11.08 -15.85 -6.32
N SER A 247 -12.10 -15.70 -5.48
CA SER A 247 -11.86 -15.12 -4.17
C SER A 247 -10.83 -15.99 -3.45
N ASP A 248 -9.89 -15.35 -2.77
CA ASP A 248 -8.81 -16.00 -2.01
C ASP A 248 -9.25 -17.26 -1.24
#